data_AF-A0A549SLZ3-F1
#
_entry.id   AF-A0A549SLZ3-F1
#
_cell.length_a   1.000
_cell.length_b   1.000
_cell.length_c   1.000
_cell.angle_alpha   90.00
_cell.angle_beta   90.00
_cell.angle_gamma   90.00
#
_symmetry.space_group_name_H-M   'P 1'
#
loop_
_entity.id
_entity.type
_entity.pdbx_description
1 polymer ?
#
loop_
_entity_poly.entity_id
_entity_poly.type
_entity_poly.pdbx_seq_one_letter_code
_entity_poly.pdbx_strand_id
1 'polypeptide(L)'
;MQTAKLRKVGGSIMVAVPPAMLNALELAAESTVGLSVEGGRLIIEPQPQRRYSLDELLSEEAPSVSDRDEAWMNSPPVGRELL
;
A
#
# COMPACT_ATOMS: atom_id res chain seq x y z
N MET A 1 -12.84 19.99 -21.84
CA MET A 1 -13.38 19.55 -20.54
C MET A 1 -14.30 18.38 -20.80
N GLN A 2 -14.01 17.20 -20.23
CA GLN A 2 -14.88 16.02 -20.37
C GLN A 2 -15.72 15.89 -19.10
N THR A 3 -17.00 15.59 -19.23
CA THR A 3 -17.90 15.35 -18.10
C THR A 3 -18.22 13.86 -18.05
N ALA A 4 -18.35 13.33 -16.83
CA ALA A 4 -18.73 11.95 -16.59
C ALA A 4 -19.85 11.93 -15.53
N LYS A 5 -20.73 10.94 -15.62
CA LYS A 5 -21.76 10.71 -14.59
C LYS A 5 -21.23 9.78 -13.52
N LEU A 6 -21.56 10.10 -12.28
CA LEU A 6 -21.40 9.24 -11.13
C LEU A 6 -22.42 8.09 -11.21
N ARG A 7 -21.97 6.85 -11.04
CA ARG A 7 -22.83 5.66 -11.04
C ARG A 7 -22.73 4.91 -9.73
N LYS A 8 -23.85 4.44 -9.19
CA LYS A 8 -23.86 3.60 -7.98
C LYS A 8 -23.34 2.19 -8.30
N VAL A 9 -22.41 1.70 -7.49
CA VAL A 9 -21.84 0.35 -7.56
C VAL A 9 -21.75 -0.20 -6.14
N GLY A 10 -22.66 -1.11 -5.80
CA GLY A 10 -22.77 -1.64 -4.43
C GLY A 10 -23.04 -0.53 -3.40
N GLY A 11 -22.18 -0.45 -2.38
CA GLY A 11 -22.20 0.57 -1.34
C GLY A 11 -21.49 1.88 -1.70
N SER A 12 -20.98 2.02 -2.92
CA SER A 12 -20.11 3.13 -3.34
C SER A 12 -20.55 3.75 -4.68
N ILE A 13 -19.81 4.77 -5.11
CA ILE A 13 -20.03 5.48 -6.37
C ILE A 13 -18.76 5.37 -7.23
N MET A 14 -18.92 5.15 -8.53
CA MET A 14 -17.83 5.07 -9.50
C MET A 14 -17.95 6.17 -10.56
N VAL A 15 -16.81 6.62 -11.08
CA VAL A 15 -16.68 7.45 -12.28
C VAL A 15 -15.95 6.64 -13.35
N ALA A 16 -16.45 6.64 -14.58
CA ALA A 16 -15.71 6.11 -15.71
C ALA A 16 -14.61 7.10 -16.12
N VAL A 17 -13.35 6.65 -16.10
CA VAL A 17 -12.20 7.45 -16.55
C VAL A 17 -11.85 7.03 -17.99
N PRO A 18 -11.82 7.96 -18.97
CA PRO A 18 -11.45 7.63 -20.34
C PRO A 18 -10.04 7.03 -20.46
N PRO A 19 -9.81 6.01 -21.32
CA PRO A 19 -8.51 5.36 -21.46
C PRO A 19 -7.35 6.32 -21.77
N ALA A 20 -7.60 7.39 -22.54
CA ALA A 20 -6.59 8.39 -22.84
C ALA A 20 -6.04 9.11 -21.60
N MET A 21 -6.86 9.30 -20.55
CA MET A 21 -6.43 9.90 -19.28
C MET A 21 -5.63 8.90 -18.44
N LEU A 22 -6.03 7.62 -18.43
CA LEU A 22 -5.30 6.56 -17.74
C LEU A 22 -3.89 6.38 -18.33
N ASN A 23 -3.80 6.34 -19.67
CA ASN A 23 -2.53 6.20 -20.38
C ASN A 23 -1.57 7.37 -20.10
N ALA A 24 -2.10 8.60 -20.02
CA ALA A 24 -1.30 9.79 -19.72
C ALA A 24 -0.73 9.79 -18.28
N LEU A 25 -1.35 9.04 -17.37
CA LEU A 25 -0.93 8.88 -15.97
C LEU A 25 -0.22 7.54 -15.72
N GLU A 26 0.03 6.76 -16.76
CA GLU A 26 0.60 5.39 -16.67
C GLU A 26 -0.19 4.47 -15.73
N LEU A 27 -1.51 4.68 -15.63
CA LEU A 27 -2.42 3.88 -14.82
C LEU A 27 -3.08 2.79 -15.67
N ALA A 28 -3.28 1.63 -15.07
CA ALA A 28 -4.05 0.53 -15.63
C ALA A 28 -5.27 0.20 -14.77
N ALA A 29 -6.19 -0.63 -15.28
CA ALA A 29 -7.19 -1.28 -14.44
C ALA A 29 -6.50 -1.99 -13.26
N GLU A 30 -7.16 -2.01 -12.11
CA GLU A 30 -6.63 -2.58 -10.85
C GLU A 30 -5.40 -1.85 -10.26
N SER A 31 -4.96 -0.73 -10.84
CA SER A 31 -3.90 0.09 -10.21
C SER A 31 -4.39 0.72 -8.90
N THR A 32 -3.55 0.69 -7.87
CA THR A 32 -3.82 1.42 -6.62
C THR A 32 -3.62 2.91 -6.83
N VAL A 33 -4.58 3.71 -6.38
CA VAL A 33 -4.56 5.18 -6.45
C VAL A 33 -4.90 5.79 -5.10
N GLY A 34 -4.30 6.95 -4.84
CA GLY A 34 -4.68 7.81 -3.72
C GLY A 34 -5.94 8.60 -4.06
N LEU A 35 -6.79 8.82 -3.06
CA LEU A 35 -7.99 9.65 -3.17
C LEU A 35 -7.98 10.69 -2.05
N SER A 36 -8.03 11.97 -2.40
CA SER A 36 -8.11 13.08 -1.44
C SER A 36 -9.10 14.15 -1.90
N VAL A 37 -9.52 15.01 -0.98
CA VAL A 37 -10.41 16.15 -1.28
C VAL A 37 -9.69 17.44 -0.95
N GLU A 38 -9.48 18.27 -1.96
CA GLU A 38 -8.79 19.55 -1.83
C GLU A 38 -9.58 20.65 -2.54
N GLY A 39 -9.95 21.71 -1.82
CA GLY A 39 -10.66 22.86 -2.40
C GLY A 39 -11.95 22.49 -3.13
N GLY A 40 -12.70 21.49 -2.64
CA GLY A 40 -13.93 21.00 -3.26
C GLY A 40 -13.72 20.14 -4.52
N ARG A 41 -12.48 19.71 -4.78
CA ARG A 41 -12.12 18.80 -5.88
C ARG A 41 -11.74 17.44 -5.31
N LEU A 42 -12.23 16.38 -5.95
CA LEU A 42 -11.69 15.03 -5.74
C LEU A 42 -10.39 14.91 -6.54
N ILE A 43 -9.28 14.73 -5.83
CA ILE A 43 -7.96 14.49 -6.41
C ILE A 43 -7.72 12.99 -6.43
N ILE A 44 -7.28 12.49 -7.58
CA ILE A 44 -6.90 11.10 -7.80
C ILE A 44 -5.45 11.11 -8.25
N GLU A 45 -4.59 10.46 -7.49
CA GLU A 45 -3.15 10.43 -7.75
C GLU A 45 -2.64 8.99 -7.88
N PRO A 46 -1.72 8.70 -8.82
CA PRO A 46 -1.06 7.40 -8.86
C PRO A 46 -0.39 7.11 -7.52
N GLN A 47 -0.63 5.93 -6.96
CA GLN A 47 0.16 5.43 -5.84
C GLN A 47 1.05 4.28 -6.31
N PRO A 48 2.30 4.57 -6.72
CA PRO A 48 3.23 3.52 -7.08
C PRO A 48 3.44 2.64 -5.85
N GLN A 49 3.12 1.35 -6.00
CA GLN A 49 3.42 0.38 -4.98
C GLN A 49 4.93 0.36 -4.78
N ARG A 50 5.40 0.65 -3.56
CA ARG A 50 6.82 0.52 -3.22
C ARG A 50 7.22 -0.94 -3.43
N ARG A 51 8.07 -1.17 -4.42
CA ARG A 51 8.80 -2.44 -4.56
C ARG A 51 10.13 -2.20 -3.90
N TYR A 52 10.39 -2.94 -2.85
CA TYR A 52 11.68 -2.92 -2.20
C TYR A 52 12.55 -4.03 -2.79
N SER A 53 13.83 -3.74 -3.00
CA SER A 53 14.84 -4.78 -3.13
C SER A 53 15.25 -5.30 -1.75
N LEU A 54 15.83 -6.50 -1.70
CA LEU A 54 16.38 -7.03 -0.45
C LEU A 54 17.46 -6.08 0.12
N ASP A 55 18.32 -5.54 -0.74
CA ASP A 55 19.36 -4.58 -0.34
C ASP A 55 18.77 -3.31 0.28
N GLU A 56 17.67 -2.78 -0.26
CA GLU A 56 16.99 -1.61 0.31
C GLU A 56 16.44 -1.91 1.71
N LEU A 57 15.78 -3.05 1.90
CA LEU A 57 15.25 -3.44 3.20
C LEU A 57 16.35 -3.67 4.25
N LEU A 58 17.50 -4.20 3.82
CA LEU A 58 18.65 -4.44 4.71
C LEU A 58 19.48 -3.18 4.98
N SER A 59 19.34 -2.14 4.15
CA SER A 59 20.00 -0.84 4.36
C SER A 59 19.32 0.02 5.42
N GLU A 60 18.04 -0.27 5.72
CA GLU A 60 17.35 0.35 6.84
C GLU A 60 17.96 -0.14 8.16
N GLU A 61 18.07 0.77 9.14
CA GLU A 61 18.66 0.46 10.44
C GLU A 61 17.92 -0.71 11.08
N ALA A 62 18.66 -1.73 11.54
CA ALA A 62 18.05 -2.93 12.11
C ALA A 62 17.15 -2.52 13.29
N PRO A 63 15.89 -3.02 13.35
CA PRO A 63 15.00 -2.68 14.44
C PRO A 63 15.64 -3.08 15.77
N SER A 64 15.49 -2.24 16.79
CA SER A 64 15.95 -2.56 18.14
C SER A 64 15.25 -3.83 18.62
N VAL A 65 16.01 -4.77 19.18
CA VAL A 65 15.46 -5.98 19.82
C VAL A 65 14.49 -5.55 20.91
N SER A 66 13.23 -6.02 20.85
CA SER A 66 12.25 -5.69 21.87
C SER A 66 12.47 -6.54 23.13
N ASP A 67 11.98 -6.07 24.28
CA ASP A 67 12.02 -6.85 25.54
C ASP A 67 11.35 -8.23 25.39
N ARG A 68 10.35 -8.34 24.50
CA ARG A 68 9.70 -9.61 24.17
C ARG A 68 10.63 -10.55 23.40
N ASP A 69 11.40 -10.01 22.46
CA ASP A 69 12.35 -10.80 21.66
C ASP A 69 13.49 -11.29 22.55
N GLU A 70 14.01 -10.44 23.43
CA GLU A 70 14.98 -10.83 24.47
C GLU A 70 14.42 -11.92 25.39
N ALA A 71 13.18 -11.76 25.89
CA ALA A 71 12.56 -12.77 26.74
C ALA A 71 12.37 -14.11 26.02
N TRP A 72 12.08 -14.09 24.71
CA TRP A 72 11.96 -15.29 23.90
C TRP A 72 13.31 -15.96 23.64
N MET A 73 14.33 -15.20 23.26
CA MET A 73 15.69 -15.72 23.04
C MET A 73 16.30 -16.34 24.29
N ASN A 74 15.98 -15.80 25.46
CA ASN A 74 16.45 -16.28 26.75
C ASN A 74 15.49 -17.27 27.43
N SER A 75 14.41 -17.69 26.74
CA SER A 75 13.46 -18.65 27.32
C SER A 75 14.14 -20.01 27.52
N PRO A 76 13.91 -20.67 28.66
CA PRO A 76 14.44 -22.01 28.88
C PRO A 76 13.82 -23.02 27.89
N PRO A 77 14.55 -24.07 27.51
CA PRO A 77 14.00 -25.15 26.68
C PRO A 77 12.84 -25.82 27.41
N VAL A 78 11.69 -25.92 26.72
CA VAL A 78 10.46 -26.55 27.25
C VAL A 78 10.18 -27.92 26.61
N GLY A 79 11.04 -28.37 25.70
CA GLY A 79 10.95 -29.64 24.96
C GLY A 79 11.96 -30.70 25.41
N ARG A 80 11.97 -31.86 24.72
CA ARG A 80 12.99 -32.93 24.89
C ARG A 80 14.14 -32.79 23.90
N GLU A 81 14.53 -31.56 23.60
CA GLU A 81 15.61 -31.28 22.66
C GLU A 81 16.92 -31.72 23.31
N LEU A 82 17.71 -32.53 22.59
CA LEU A 82 19.05 -32.91 23.04
C LEU A 82 19.96 -31.69 22.88
N LEU A 83 20.54 -31.24 23.99
CA LEU A 83 21.60 -30.23 24.03
C LEU A 83 22.89 -30.80 23.43
#